data_AF-A0A553UZ08-F1
#
_entry.id   AF-A0A553UZ08-F1
#
_cell.length_a   1.000
_cell.length_b   1.000
_cell.length_c   1.000
_cell.angle_alpha   90.00
_cell.angle_beta   90.00
_cell.angle_gamma   90.00
#
_symmetry.space_group_name_H-M   'P 1'
#
loop_
_entity.id
_entity.type
_entity.pdbx_description
1 polymer ?
#
loop_
_entity_poly.entity_id
_entity_poly.type
_entity_poly.pdbx_seq_one_letter_code
_entity_poly.pdbx_strand_id
1 'polypeptide(L)' 'MWACKMSFDMMKTIEADLHPGVKAVISATDFMEISDGAQMMFI' A
#
# COMPACT_ATOMS: atom_id res chain seq x y z
N MET A 1 4.44 -0.39 7.09
CA MET A 1 4.34 0.13 5.71
C MET A 1 3.27 -0.66 4.98
N TRP A 2 2.66 -0.08 3.95
CA TRP A 2 1.66 -0.75 3.11
C TRP A 2 2.06 -0.60 1.65
N ALA A 3 1.82 -1.63 0.85
CA ALA A 3 2.06 -1.58 -0.59
C ALA A 3 0.75 -1.27 -1.33
N CYS A 4 0.81 -0.45 -2.38
CA CYS A 4 -0.34 -0.16 -3.23
C CYS A 4 -0.65 -1.35 -4.14
N LYS A 5 -1.89 -1.85 -4.06
CA LYS A 5 -2.35 -3.01 -4.84
C LYS A 5 -2.25 -2.79 -6.35
N MET A 6 -2.64 -1.62 -6.86
CA MET A 6 -2.56 -1.34 -8.29
C MET A 6 -1.10 -1.41 -8.79
N SER A 7 -0.17 -0.79 -8.07
CA SER A 7 1.25 -0.81 -8.44
C SER A 7 1.85 -2.21 -8.30
N PHE A 8 1.51 -2.94 -7.24
CA PHE A 8 1.94 -4.32 -7.02
C PHE A 8 1.50 -5.23 -8.17
N ASP A 9 0.23 -5.14 -8.58
CA ASP A 9 -0.34 -5.92 -9.69
C ASP A 9 0.29 -5.50 -11.03
N MET A 10 0.44 -4.19 -11.30
CA MET A 10 1.05 -3.67 -12.54
C MET A 10 2.51 -4.10 -12.71
N MET A 11 3.27 -4.12 -11.61
CA MET A 11 4.67 -4.54 -11.61
C MET A 11 4.84 -6.06 -11.58
N LYS A 12 3.74 -6.84 -11.52
CA LYS A 12 3.73 -8.30 -11.44
C LYS A 12 4.61 -8.81 -10.28
N THR A 13 4.59 -8.09 -9.17
CA THR A 13 5.38 -8.38 -7.97
C THR A 13 4.72 -9.49 -7.16
N ILE A 14 5.52 -10.21 -6.37
CA ILE A 14 5.01 -11.17 -5.37
C ILE A 14 5.34 -10.71 -3.95
N GLU A 15 4.64 -11.21 -2.94
CA GLU A 15 4.84 -10.78 -1.54
C GLU A 15 6.28 -11.01 -1.05
N ALA A 16 6.98 -12.01 -1.58
CA ALA A 16 8.37 -12.30 -1.26
C ALA A 16 9.35 -11.20 -1.71
N ASP A 17 8.96 -10.37 -2.69
CA ASP A 17 9.78 -9.25 -3.17
C ASP A 17 9.64 -8.01 -2.28
N LEU A 18 8.67 -7.99 -1.35
CA LEU A 18 8.39 -6.86 -0.50
C LEU A 18 9.36 -6.79 0.68
N HIS A 19 9.64 -5.57 1.12
CA HIS A 19 10.43 -5.36 2.33
C HIS A 19 9.73 -6.02 3.54
N PRO A 20 10.44 -6.69 4.46
CA PRO A 20 9.83 -7.42 5.59
C PRO A 20 8.92 -6.59 6.51
N GLY A 21 9.08 -5.26 6.51
CA GLY A 21 8.24 -4.32 7.26
C GLY A 21 6.93 -3.89 6.56
N VAL A 22 6.66 -4.42 5.37
CA VAL A 22 5.36 -4.25 4.69
C VAL A 22 4.35 -5.17 5.37
N LYS A 23 3.25 -4.57 5.84
CA LYS A 23 2.22 -5.28 6.61
C LYS A 23 1.21 -5.98 5.71
N ALA A 24 0.89 -5.36 4.57
CA ALA A 24 -0.08 -5.85 3.60
C ALA A 24 0.01 -5.07 2.28
N VAL A 25 -0.51 -5.69 1.22
CA VAL A 25 -0.87 -5.04 -0.04
C VAL A 25 -2.32 -4.58 0.07
N ILE A 26 -2.58 -3.27 -0.09
CA ILE A 26 -3.89 -2.67 0.15
C ILE A 26 -4.37 -1.86 -1.07
N SER A 27 -5.68 -1.71 -1.21
CA SER A 27 -6.26 -0.85 -2.24
C SER A 27 -6.19 0.63 -1.86
N ALA A 28 -6.49 1.51 -2.82
CA ALA A 28 -6.63 2.93 -2.56
C ALA A 28 -7.78 3.22 -1.57
N THR A 29 -8.87 2.44 -1.63
CA THR A 29 -10.00 2.58 -0.71
C THR A 29 -9.61 2.23 0.72
N ASP A 30 -8.90 1.12 0.92
CA ASP A 30 -8.39 0.73 2.26
C ASP A 30 -7.44 1.82 2.81
N PHE A 31 -6.61 2.42 1.93
CA PHE A 31 -5.74 3.53 2.34
C PHE A 31 -6.54 4.74 2.81
N MET A 32 -7.63 5.11 2.12
CA MET A 32 -8.50 6.20 2.54
C MET A 32 -9.07 5.95 3.93
N GLU A 33 -9.57 4.74 4.21
CA GLU A 33 -10.11 4.38 5.52
C GLU A 33 -9.08 4.46 6.65
N ILE A 34 -7.87 3.92 6.45
CA ILE A 34 -6.84 3.96 7.51
C ILE A 34 -6.21 5.34 7.69
N SER A 35 -6.36 6.22 6.69
CA SER A 35 -5.86 7.59 6.71
C SER A 35 -6.91 8.60 7.16
N ASP A 36 -8.15 8.17 7.45
CA ASP A 36 -9.21 9.08 7.86
C ASP A 36 -8.83 9.85 9.13
N GLY A 37 -9.04 11.17 9.09
CA GLY A 37 -8.63 12.10 10.14
C GLY A 37 -7.12 12.38 10.23
N ALA A 38 -6.28 11.78 9.37
CA ALA A 38 -4.85 12.07 9.30
C ALA A 38 -4.52 13.21 8.32
N GLN A 39 -3.32 13.79 8.45
CA GLN A 39 -2.81 14.73 7.45
C GLN A 39 -2.33 13.98 6.21
N MET A 40 -2.93 14.29 5.06
CA MET A 40 -2.56 13.72 3.77
C MET A 40 -1.40 14.48 3.14
N MET A 41 -0.38 13.74 2.71
CA MET A 41 0.77 14.27 1.99
C MET A 41 1.05 13.38 0.79
N PHE A 42 1.38 14.00 -0.33
CA PHE A 42 1.84 13.32 -1.53
C PHE A 42 3.30 13.71 -1.76
N ILE A 43 4.18 12.71 -1.81
CA ILE A 43 5.64 12.85 -1.90
C ILE A 43 6.11 12.13 -3.16
#